data_AF-A0A813ENT8-F1
#
_entry.id   AF-A0A813ENT8-F1
#
_cell.length_a   1.000
_cell.length_b   1.000
_cell.length_c   1.000
_cell.angle_alpha   90.00
_cell.angle_beta   90.00
_cell.angle_gamma   90.00
#
_symmetry.space_group_name_H-M   'P 1'
#
loop_
_entity.id
_entity.type
_entity.pdbx_description
1 polymer ?
#
loop_
_entity_poly.entity_id
_entity_poly.type
_entity_poly.pdbx_seq_one_letter_code
_entity_poly.pdbx_strand_id
1 'polypeptide(L)'
;AISACEKGGRWVRAMSLLDELGWRGVHPDTITYNAAASACEKRSCWLPALEILSQAPEPNSLTFAAAIAAVSTEGHRWALVLGLLTTMIGLRMQPTADSSSASAEACEKGGQRHSLLSLLVDVGDWTLLRLVASAEGAQSRRA
;
A
#
# COMPACT_ATOMS: atom_id res chain seq x y z
N ALA A 1 16.40 15.16 -5.12
CA ALA A 1 15.77 14.88 -6.43
C ALA A 1 14.57 13.94 -6.32
N ILE A 2 14.71 12.81 -5.62
CA ILE A 2 13.62 11.84 -5.38
C ILE A 2 12.41 12.45 -4.63
N SER A 3 12.61 13.23 -3.56
CA SER A 3 11.49 13.87 -2.83
C SER A 3 10.69 14.88 -3.68
N ALA A 4 11.30 15.44 -4.73
CA ALA A 4 10.57 16.28 -5.69
C ALA A 4 9.72 15.42 -6.66
N CYS A 5 10.15 14.19 -6.95
CA CYS A 5 9.38 13.23 -7.73
C CYS A 5 8.21 12.68 -6.92
N GLU A 6 8.39 12.44 -5.62
CA GLU A 6 7.33 12.13 -4.66
C GLU A 6 6.24 13.20 -4.66
N LYS A 7 6.61 14.48 -4.46
CA LYS A 7 5.65 15.60 -4.47
C LYS A 7 4.92 15.75 -5.80
N GLY A 8 5.63 15.55 -6.91
CA GLY A 8 5.08 15.65 -8.26
C GLY A 8 4.39 14.39 -8.80
N GLY A 9 4.35 13.29 -8.03
CA GLY A 9 3.86 11.99 -8.51
C GLY A 9 4.57 11.55 -9.80
N ARG A 10 5.88 11.78 -9.90
CA ARG A 10 6.69 11.44 -11.08
C ARG A 10 7.41 10.10 -10.87
N TRP A 11 6.63 9.02 -10.79
CA TRP A 11 7.16 7.67 -10.53
C TRP A 11 8.21 7.23 -11.55
N VAL A 12 8.02 7.49 -12.85
CA VAL A 12 8.99 7.13 -13.89
C VAL A 12 10.36 7.72 -13.59
N ARG A 13 10.40 9.00 -13.22
CA ARG A 13 11.65 9.68 -12.87
C ARG A 13 12.21 9.21 -11.53
N ALA A 14 11.36 8.83 -10.58
CA ALA A 14 11.81 8.25 -9.33
C ALA A 14 12.48 6.88 -9.56
N MET A 15 11.91 6.02 -10.42
CA MET A 15 12.49 4.75 -10.85
C MET A 15 13.82 4.94 -11.59
N SER A 16 13.87 5.84 -12.58
CA SER A 16 15.14 6.10 -13.28
C SER A 16 16.25 6.60 -12.35
N LEU A 17 15.89 7.35 -11.31
CA LEU A 17 16.85 7.78 -10.28
C LEU A 17 17.28 6.63 -9.38
N LEU A 18 16.39 5.70 -9.03
CA LEU A 18 16.74 4.47 -8.30
C LEU A 18 17.69 3.60 -9.11
N ASP A 19 17.41 3.39 -10.40
CA ASP A 19 18.27 2.63 -11.29
C ASP A 19 19.64 3.29 -11.39
N GLU A 20 19.69 4.61 -11.62
CA GLU A 20 20.95 5.36 -11.72
C GLU A 20 21.81 5.24 -10.46
N LEU A 21 21.19 5.23 -9.27
CA LEU A 21 21.89 4.99 -8.01
C LEU A 21 22.50 3.58 -8.00
N GLY A 22 21.74 2.57 -8.41
CA GLY A 22 22.23 1.19 -8.54
C GLY A 22 23.40 1.07 -9.52
N TRP A 23 23.30 1.67 -10.70
CA TRP A 23 24.38 1.69 -11.71
C TRP A 23 25.66 2.38 -11.21
N ARG A 24 25.51 3.41 -10.37
CA ARG A 24 26.64 4.11 -9.75
C ARG A 24 27.23 3.37 -8.53
N GLY A 25 26.69 2.21 -8.17
CA GLY A 25 27.09 1.47 -6.98
C GLY A 25 26.70 2.16 -5.66
N VAL A 26 25.75 3.11 -5.72
CA VAL A 26 25.23 3.80 -4.55
C VAL A 26 23.97 3.07 -4.10
N HIS A 27 24.02 2.44 -2.93
CA HIS A 27 22.83 1.82 -2.35
C HIS A 27 21.82 2.88 -1.95
N PRO A 28 20.60 2.89 -2.54
CA PRO A 28 19.54 3.79 -2.10
C PRO A 28 19.14 3.44 -0.67
N ASP A 29 18.94 4.47 0.15
CA ASP A 29 18.47 4.30 1.51
C ASP A 29 16.96 4.04 1.55
N THR A 30 16.45 3.64 2.73
CA THR A 30 15.02 3.39 2.95
C THR A 30 14.17 4.62 2.63
N ILE A 31 14.68 5.83 2.86
CA ILE A 31 13.99 7.08 2.54
C ILE A 31 13.79 7.23 1.04
N THR A 32 14.80 6.89 0.25
CA THR A 32 14.79 6.97 -1.21
C THR A 32 13.77 6.01 -1.82
N TYR A 33 13.75 4.75 -1.37
CA TYR A 33 12.73 3.78 -1.79
C TYR A 33 11.32 4.22 -1.39
N ASN A 34 11.16 4.73 -0.17
CA ASN A 34 9.89 5.24 0.32
C ASN A 34 9.32 6.39 -0.51
N ALA A 35 10.16 7.37 -0.84
CA ALA A 35 9.74 8.50 -1.67
C ALA A 35 9.41 8.08 -3.12
N ALA A 36 10.08 7.05 -3.65
CA ALA A 36 9.72 6.45 -4.94
C ALA A 36 8.38 5.68 -4.86
N ALA A 37 8.15 4.92 -3.78
CA ALA A 37 6.89 4.21 -3.55
C ALA A 37 5.70 5.18 -3.44
N SER A 38 5.84 6.26 -2.67
CA SER A 38 4.81 7.30 -2.57
C SER A 38 4.59 8.07 -3.88
N ALA A 39 5.60 8.16 -4.76
CA ALA A 39 5.40 8.69 -6.11
C ALA A 39 4.54 7.76 -6.97
N CYS A 40 4.67 6.44 -6.78
CA CYS A 40 3.88 5.40 -7.47
C CYS A 40 2.43 5.39 -6.96
N GLU A 41 2.23 5.52 -5.65
CA GLU A 41 0.93 5.65 -5.00
C GLU A 41 0.08 6.75 -5.64
N LYS A 42 0.63 7.97 -5.78
CA LYS A 42 -0.08 9.13 -6.34
C LYS A 42 -0.52 8.98 -7.79
N ARG A 43 0.07 8.04 -8.51
CA ARG A 43 -0.28 7.72 -9.91
C ARG A 43 -0.90 6.34 -10.03
N SER A 44 -1.21 5.68 -8.92
CA SER A 44 -1.81 4.34 -8.88
C SER A 44 -1.01 3.30 -9.67
N CYS A 45 0.31 3.47 -9.72
CA CYS A 45 1.21 2.61 -10.51
C CYS A 45 1.67 1.44 -9.65
N TRP A 46 0.84 0.40 -9.58
CA TRP A 46 1.05 -0.76 -8.71
C TRP A 46 2.26 -1.62 -9.13
N LEU A 47 2.53 -1.78 -10.43
CA LEU A 47 3.66 -2.57 -10.94
C LEU A 47 5.01 -2.04 -10.41
N PRO A 48 5.38 -0.76 -10.66
CA PRO A 48 6.59 -0.17 -10.09
C PRO A 48 6.60 -0.17 -8.55
N ALA A 49 5.43 -0.02 -7.90
CA ALA A 49 5.35 -0.04 -6.45
C ALA A 49 5.71 -1.42 -5.85
N LEU A 50 5.26 -2.52 -6.49
CA LEU A 50 5.63 -3.88 -6.10
C LEU A 50 7.11 -4.16 -6.37
N GLU A 51 7.63 -3.66 -7.49
CA GLU A 51 9.04 -3.79 -7.82
C GLU A 51 9.91 -3.08 -6.77
N ILE A 52 9.58 -1.84 -6.40
CA ILE A 52 10.22 -1.11 -5.30
C ILE A 52 10.16 -1.90 -3.99
N LEU A 53 9.01 -2.50 -3.67
CA LEU A 53 8.83 -3.29 -2.46
C LEU A 53 9.71 -4.55 -2.45
N SER A 54 9.95 -5.17 -3.61
CA SER A 54 10.83 -6.33 -3.75
C SER A 54 12.31 -5.98 -3.74
N GLN A 55 12.67 -4.79 -4.22
CA GLN A 55 14.05 -4.31 -4.29
C GLN A 55 14.52 -3.60 -3.00
N ALA A 56 13.58 -3.12 -2.18
CA ALA A 56 13.90 -2.47 -0.92
C ALA A 56 14.54 -3.50 0.04
N PRO A 57 15.76 -3.26 0.54
CA PRO A 57 16.44 -4.21 1.45
C PRO A 57 15.74 -4.30 2.81
N GLU A 58 15.07 -3.22 3.24
CA GLU A 58 14.27 -3.16 4.45
C GLU A 58 12.95 -2.42 4.16
N PRO A 59 11.95 -3.11 3.57
CA PRO A 59 10.66 -2.50 3.32
C PRO A 59 10.01 -2.21 4.68
N ASN A 60 9.66 -0.96 4.93
CA ASN A 60 9.01 -0.56 6.17
C ASN A 60 7.50 -0.40 5.96
N SER A 61 6.78 -0.09 7.04
CA SER A 61 5.32 0.11 7.00
C SER A 61 4.89 1.13 5.95
N LEU A 62 5.71 2.12 5.63
CA LEU A 62 5.42 3.11 4.58
C LEU A 62 5.57 2.53 3.17
N THR A 63 6.62 1.74 2.91
CA THR A 63 6.81 1.07 1.61
C THR A 63 5.64 0.14 1.30
N PHE A 64 5.22 -0.65 2.30
CA PHE A 64 4.03 -1.51 2.21
C PHE A 64 2.74 -0.69 2.01
N ALA A 65 2.56 0.38 2.78
CA ALA A 65 1.37 1.23 2.67
C ALA A 65 1.21 1.83 1.27
N ALA A 66 2.29 2.37 0.70
CA ALA A 66 2.28 2.93 -0.64
C ALA A 66 1.98 1.88 -1.73
N ALA A 67 2.52 0.66 -1.58
CA ALA A 67 2.21 -0.45 -2.49
C ALA A 67 0.76 -0.91 -2.38
N ILE A 68 0.24 -1.07 -1.16
CA ILE A 68 -1.16 -1.43 -0.86
C ILE A 68 -2.10 -0.38 -1.45
N ALA A 69 -1.82 0.91 -1.24
CA ALA A 69 -2.61 2.03 -1.76
C ALA A 69 -2.55 2.13 -3.30
N ALA A 70 -1.40 1.83 -3.91
CA ALA A 70 -1.31 1.77 -5.37
C ALA A 70 -2.19 0.64 -5.95
N VAL A 71 -2.21 -0.53 -5.29
CA VAL A 71 -2.97 -1.72 -5.74
C VAL A 71 -4.47 -1.59 -5.46
N SER A 72 -4.88 -0.89 -4.39
CA SER A 72 -6.30 -0.78 -3.99
C SER A 72 -7.17 0.01 -4.97
N THR A 73 -6.55 0.85 -5.81
CA THR A 73 -7.26 1.68 -6.79
C THR A 73 -8.02 0.86 -7.84
N GLU A 74 -7.47 -0.28 -8.24
CA GLU A 74 -8.14 -1.25 -9.10
C GLU A 74 -8.85 -2.29 -8.22
N GLY A 75 -10.16 -2.09 -7.98
CA GLY A 75 -10.97 -2.89 -7.03
C GLY A 75 -11.01 -4.41 -7.28
N HIS A 76 -10.55 -4.88 -8.44
CA HIS A 76 -10.46 -6.31 -8.76
C HIS A 76 -9.26 -7.01 -8.10
N ARG A 77 -8.30 -6.25 -7.54
CA ARG A 77 -7.03 -6.78 -6.99
C ARG A 77 -7.00 -6.91 -5.47
N TRP A 78 -8.17 -7.01 -4.83
CA TRP A 78 -8.30 -7.16 -3.38
C TRP A 78 -7.47 -8.32 -2.80
N ALA A 79 -7.30 -9.42 -3.54
CA ALA A 79 -6.51 -10.57 -3.08
C ALA A 79 -5.03 -10.22 -2.89
N LEU A 80 -4.46 -9.41 -3.77
CA LEU A 80 -3.08 -8.92 -3.63
C LEU A 80 -2.95 -7.93 -2.47
N VAL A 81 -3.94 -7.05 -2.30
CA VAL A 81 -3.99 -6.09 -1.18
C VAL A 81 -4.01 -6.83 0.15
N LEU A 82 -4.87 -7.83 0.30
CA LEU A 82 -4.92 -8.69 1.48
C LEU A 82 -3.62 -9.48 1.66
N GLY A 83 -3.06 -10.04 0.60
CA GLY A 83 -1.76 -10.72 0.64
C GLY A 83 -0.67 -9.82 1.21
N LEU A 84 -0.53 -8.60 0.69
CA LEU A 84 0.44 -7.61 1.19
C LEU A 84 0.17 -7.22 2.65
N LEU A 85 -1.10 -6.98 3.02
CA LEU A 85 -1.47 -6.65 4.39
C LEU A 85 -1.13 -7.79 5.36
N THR A 86 -1.44 -9.03 5.01
CA THR A 86 -1.11 -10.21 5.82
C THR A 86 0.39 -10.40 5.96
N THR A 87 1.17 -10.15 4.89
CA THR A 87 2.64 -10.19 4.99
C THR A 87 3.18 -9.11 5.91
N MET A 88 2.64 -7.89 5.85
CA MET A 88 3.04 -6.79 6.73
C MET A 88 2.74 -7.11 8.21
N ILE A 89 1.56 -7.68 8.49
CA ILE A 89 1.17 -8.12 9.85
C ILE A 89 2.06 -9.29 10.32
N GLY A 90 2.33 -10.26 9.44
CA GLY A 90 3.21 -11.40 9.74
C GLY A 90 4.65 -10.98 10.06
N LEU A 91 5.12 -9.90 9.45
CA LEU A 91 6.41 -9.26 9.76
C LEU A 91 6.37 -8.36 11.02
N ARG A 92 5.27 -8.37 11.78
CA ARG A 92 5.00 -7.52 12.96
C ARG A 92 5.13 -6.02 12.69
N MET A 93 4.88 -5.60 11.45
CA MET A 93 4.82 -4.19 11.09
C MET A 93 3.41 -3.65 11.32
N GLN A 94 3.31 -2.45 11.92
CA GLN A 94 2.01 -1.84 12.16
C GLN A 94 1.41 -1.30 10.85
N PRO A 95 0.17 -1.68 10.51
CA PRO A 95 -0.57 -1.05 9.43
C PRO A 95 -0.74 0.45 9.70
N THR A 96 -0.40 1.26 8.71
CA THR A 96 -0.73 2.68 8.74
C THR A 96 -2.22 2.87 8.44
N ALA A 97 -2.80 3.98 8.91
CA ALA A 97 -4.20 4.32 8.64
C ALA A 97 -4.54 4.28 7.13
N ASP A 98 -3.60 4.69 6.27
CA ASP A 98 -3.76 4.68 4.82
C ASP A 98 -3.82 3.25 4.25
N SER A 99 -2.90 2.37 4.68
CA SER A 99 -2.89 0.96 4.26
C SER A 99 -4.17 0.22 4.70
N SER A 100 -4.66 0.57 5.88
CA SER A 100 -5.87 0.05 6.49
C SER A 100 -7.13 0.47 5.72
N SER A 101 -7.23 1.77 5.40
CA SER A 101 -8.32 2.32 4.59
C SER A 101 -8.33 1.76 3.18
N ALA A 102 -7.17 1.71 2.52
CA ALA A 102 -7.01 1.16 1.17
C ALA A 102 -7.41 -0.33 1.10
N SER A 103 -7.09 -1.10 2.14
CA SER A 103 -7.48 -2.50 2.24
C SER A 103 -8.98 -2.69 2.41
N ALA A 104 -9.63 -1.85 3.23
CA ALA A 104 -11.07 -1.85 3.40
C ALA A 104 -11.80 -1.52 2.08
N GLU A 105 -11.36 -0.48 1.37
CA GLU A 105 -11.96 -0.07 0.10
C GLU A 105 -11.83 -1.14 -0.99
N ALA A 106 -10.65 -1.77 -1.10
CA ALA A 106 -10.44 -2.86 -2.06
C ALA A 106 -11.34 -4.06 -1.77
N CYS A 107 -11.51 -4.44 -0.49
CA CYS A 107 -12.38 -5.55 -0.11
C CYS A 107 -13.87 -5.23 -0.30
N GLU A 108 -14.25 -3.96 -0.17
CA GLU A 108 -15.60 -3.49 -0.48
C GLU A 108 -15.93 -3.67 -1.97
N LYS A 109 -15.03 -3.21 -2.84
CA LYS A 109 -15.17 -3.33 -4.30
C LYS A 109 -15.08 -4.78 -4.78
N GLY A 110 -14.31 -5.62 -4.09
CA GLY A 110 -14.13 -7.04 -4.39
C GLY A 110 -15.26 -7.96 -3.91
N GLY A 111 -16.21 -7.46 -3.11
CA GLY A 111 -17.31 -8.26 -2.55
C GLY A 111 -16.89 -9.29 -1.49
N GLN A 112 -15.62 -9.31 -1.09
CA GLN A 112 -15.02 -10.31 -0.19
C GLN A 112 -14.79 -9.72 1.20
N ARG A 113 -15.88 -9.20 1.79
CA ARG A 113 -15.85 -8.51 3.10
C ARG A 113 -15.64 -9.47 4.28
N HIS A 114 -16.19 -10.69 4.21
CA HIS A 114 -16.09 -11.67 5.29
C HIS A 114 -14.64 -12.12 5.55
N SER A 115 -13.85 -12.30 4.50
CA SER A 115 -12.45 -12.72 4.62
C SER A 115 -11.60 -11.66 5.32
N LEU A 116 -11.82 -10.37 5.03
CA LEU A 116 -11.13 -9.27 5.70
C LEU A 116 -11.54 -9.19 7.19
N LEU A 117 -12.85 -9.28 7.49
CA LEU A 117 -13.33 -9.24 8.87
C LEU A 117 -12.79 -10.40 9.72
N SER A 118 -12.73 -11.61 9.18
CA SER A 118 -12.14 -12.77 9.87
C SER A 118 -10.67 -12.54 10.20
N LEU A 119 -9.91 -11.94 9.28
CA LEU A 119 -8.49 -11.65 9.47
C LEU A 119 -8.27 -10.53 10.50
N LEU A 120 -9.14 -9.52 10.51
CA LEU A 120 -9.06 -8.40 11.45
C LEU A 120 -9.45 -8.76 12.88
N VAL A 121 -10.43 -9.66 13.04
CA VAL A 121 -10.81 -10.22 14.35
C VAL A 121 -9.65 -11.00 14.96
N ASP A 122 -8.91 -11.76 14.15
CA ASP A 122 -7.76 -12.55 14.61
C ASP A 122 -6.55 -11.69 14.99
N VAL A 123 -6.39 -10.54 14.32
CA VAL A 123 -5.29 -9.60 14.54
C VAL A 123 -5.62 -8.58 15.65
N GLY A 124 -6.87 -8.52 16.11
CA GLY A 124 -7.29 -7.65 17.23
C GLY A 124 -7.27 -6.16 16.89
N ASP A 125 -7.28 -5.80 15.61
CA ASP A 125 -7.24 -4.41 15.17
C ASP A 125 -8.66 -3.83 15.09
N TRP A 126 -9.12 -3.29 16.23
CA TRP A 126 -10.44 -2.68 16.38
C TRP A 126 -10.63 -1.40 15.56
N THR A 127 -9.54 -0.76 15.11
CA THR A 127 -9.62 0.45 14.28
C THR A 127 -10.07 0.12 12.87
N LEU A 128 -9.55 -0.97 12.33
CA LEU A 128 -9.93 -1.55 11.04
C LEU A 128 -11.36 -2.12 11.07
N LEU A 129 -11.74 -2.82 12.15
CA LEU A 129 -13.12 -3.29 12.34
C LEU A 129 -14.13 -2.13 12.33
N ARG A 130 -13.80 -1.01 12.99
CA ARG A 130 -14.66 0.19 12.99
C ARG A 130 -14.74 0.88 11.63
N LEU A 131 -13.64 0.95 10.88
CA LEU A 131 -13.64 1.56 9.53
C LEU A 131 -14.46 0.73 8.55
N VAL A 132 -14.31 -0.60 8.57
CA VAL A 132 -15.10 -1.51 7.72
C VAL A 132 -16.58 -1.48 8.12
N ALA A 133 -16.89 -1.48 9.42
CA ALA A 133 -18.28 -1.38 9.92
C ALA A 133 -18.90 0.02 9.67
N SER A 134 -18.11 1.09 9.70
CA SER A 134 -18.61 2.45 9.40
C SER A 134 -18.94 2.64 7.93
N ALA A 135 -18.28 1.92 7.02
CA ALA A 135 -18.62 1.93 5.60
C ALA A 135 -19.98 1.27 5.33
N GLU A 136 -20.39 0.27 6.13
CA GLU A 136 -21.73 -0.35 6.05
C GLU A 136 -22.87 0.67 6.25
N GLY A 137 -22.66 1.65 7.13
CA GLY A 137 -23.63 2.72 7.39
C GLY A 137 -23.85 3.68 6.21
N ALA A 138 -22.92 3.75 5.27
CA ALA A 138 -23.01 4.62 4.09
C ALA A 138 -23.76 3.97 2.91
N GLN A 139 -23.69 2.64 2.76
CA GLN A 139 -24.47 1.91 1.74
C GLN A 139 -25.96 1.82 2.09
N SER A 140 -26.30 1.65 3.37
CA SER A 140 -27.70 1.56 3.82
C SER A 140 -28.51 2.85 3.65
N ARG A 141 -27.88 3.99 3.30
CA ARG A 141 -28.57 5.26 3.00
C ARG A 141 -28.69 5.56 1.50
N ARG A 142 -28.17 4.68 0.63
CA ARG A 142 -28.22 4.81 -0.84
C ARG A 142 -29.09 3.74 -1.52
N ALA A 143 -29.80 2.91 -0.75
CA ALA A 143 -30.80 1.97 -1.23
C ALA A 143 -32.21 2.48 -0.93
#